data_AF-A0A2G2PV33-F1
#
_entry.id   AF-A0A2G2PV33-F1
#
_cell.length_a   1.000
_cell.length_b   1.000
_cell.length_c   1.000
_cell.angle_alpha   90.00
_cell.angle_beta   90.00
_cell.angle_gamma   90.00
#
_symmetry.space_group_name_H-M   'P 1'
#
loop_
_entity.id
_entity.type
_entity.pdbx_description
1 polymer ?
#
loop_
_entity_poly.entity_id
_entity_poly.type
_entity_poly.pdbx_seq_one_letter_code
_entity_poly.pdbx_strand_id
1 'polypeptide(L)'
;MVILLGWRLSIGPIALDWAGDYLKKALSSSRENVSVDFRDAVLIWQWDDHQTFARSSGLQVIFYEIEIINSETEFTLNIPEVGARFSGLAMLRGLLAPTDVSISGLSIDYTLGPDVWESTDDRTFMEKLESFIQTLKNSNSLPFEMAQQLLSPPKSSVAAGYLHQISLLDTKITLTDQLSGQKWQIPAAQLGLQRTESG
;
A
#
# COMPACT_ATOMS: atom_id res chain seq x y z
N MET A 1 8.60 -29.45 -10.41
CA MET A 1 8.31 -28.60 -9.23
C MET A 1 7.02 -27.80 -9.34
N VAL A 2 6.69 -27.18 -10.48
CA VAL A 2 5.49 -26.32 -10.63
C VAL A 2 4.16 -27.04 -10.32
N ILE A 3 4.02 -28.31 -10.72
CA ILE A 3 2.81 -29.12 -10.45
C ILE A 3 2.60 -29.38 -8.94
N LEU A 4 3.67 -29.59 -8.18
CA LEU A 4 3.59 -29.84 -6.74
C LEU A 4 3.22 -28.57 -5.95
N LEU A 5 3.72 -27.41 -6.39
CA LEU A 5 3.35 -26.11 -5.81
C LEU A 5 1.88 -25.79 -6.05
N GLY A 6 1.37 -26.02 -7.27
CA GLY A 6 -0.05 -25.86 -7.59
C GLY A 6 -0.95 -26.77 -6.75
N TRP A 7 -0.56 -28.04 -6.58
CA TRP A 7 -1.31 -28.97 -5.74
C TRP A 7 -1.29 -28.59 -4.25
N ARG A 8 -0.13 -28.20 -3.71
CA ARG A 8 0.00 -27.79 -2.29
C ARG A 8 -0.78 -26.52 -1.98
N LEU A 9 -0.82 -25.56 -2.92
CA LEU A 9 -1.62 -24.33 -2.80
C LEU A 9 -3.12 -24.62 -2.81
N SER A 10 -3.57 -25.65 -3.53
CA SER A 10 -4.99 -26.06 -3.48
C SER A 10 -5.41 -26.61 -2.11
N ILE A 11 -4.44 -27.08 -1.31
CA ILE A 11 -4.67 -27.67 0.02
C ILE A 11 -4.64 -26.58 1.11
N GLY A 12 -3.96 -25.45 0.88
CA GLY A 12 -3.96 -24.32 1.80
C GLY A 12 -2.74 -23.41 1.67
N PRO A 13 -2.64 -22.38 2.52
CA PRO A 13 -1.53 -21.44 2.54
C PRO A 13 -0.17 -22.14 2.66
N ILE A 14 0.84 -21.57 2.00
CA ILE A 14 2.24 -22.02 2.10
C ILE A 14 3.03 -20.95 2.83
N ALA A 15 3.57 -21.28 4.01
CA ALA A 15 4.46 -20.39 4.74
C ALA A 15 5.73 -20.09 3.92
N LEU A 16 6.15 -18.83 3.92
CA LEU A 16 7.32 -18.33 3.22
C LEU A 16 8.47 -17.96 4.17
N ASP A 17 8.50 -18.55 5.37
CA ASP A 17 9.54 -18.29 6.39
C ASP A 17 10.95 -18.53 5.83
N TRP A 18 11.09 -19.55 4.96
CA TRP A 18 12.33 -19.88 4.26
C TRP A 18 12.82 -18.78 3.30
N ALA A 19 11.92 -17.90 2.84
CA ALA A 19 12.20 -16.79 1.96
C ALA A 19 12.20 -15.43 2.69
N GLY A 20 12.02 -15.42 4.02
CA GLY A 20 11.83 -14.20 4.81
C GLY A 20 12.92 -13.16 4.57
N ASP A 21 14.18 -13.52 4.78
CA ASP A 21 15.33 -12.61 4.60
C ASP A 21 15.44 -12.08 3.17
N TYR A 22 15.17 -12.94 2.17
CA TYR A 22 15.15 -12.54 0.77
C TYR A 22 14.04 -11.53 0.50
N LEU A 23 12.83 -11.77 1.02
CA LEU A 23 11.69 -10.87 0.86
C LEU A 23 11.92 -9.53 1.57
N LYS A 24 12.42 -9.52 2.81
CA LYS A 24 12.79 -8.29 3.54
C LYS A 24 13.79 -7.47 2.74
N LYS A 25 14.85 -8.12 2.25
CA LYS A 25 15.86 -7.48 1.41
C LYS A 25 15.30 -6.99 0.08
N ALA A 26 14.42 -7.75 -0.57
CA ALA A 26 13.82 -7.37 -1.84
C ALA A 26 12.91 -6.14 -1.66
N LEU A 27 12.13 -6.08 -0.58
CA LEU A 27 11.26 -4.95 -0.25
C LEU A 27 12.05 -3.69 0.13
N SER A 28 13.20 -3.82 0.82
CA SER A 28 14.07 -2.69 1.13
C SER A 28 15.00 -2.28 -0.03
N SER A 29 15.31 -3.18 -0.95
CA SER A 29 16.34 -2.98 -2.00
C SER A 29 16.12 -1.78 -2.92
N SER A 30 14.92 -1.19 -2.93
CA SER A 30 14.67 0.02 -3.69
C SER A 30 15.27 1.28 -3.05
N ARG A 31 15.68 1.27 -1.77
CA ARG A 31 16.06 2.48 -1.01
C ARG A 31 17.07 2.15 0.11
N GLU A 32 18.15 2.92 0.22
CA GLU A 32 19.19 2.69 1.25
C GLU A 32 18.73 3.03 2.68
N ASN A 33 17.82 3.99 2.85
CA ASN A 33 17.38 4.51 4.16
C ASN A 33 16.07 3.90 4.67
N VAL A 34 15.57 2.84 4.02
CA VAL A 34 14.28 2.22 4.34
C VAL A 34 14.48 0.77 4.73
N SER A 35 14.14 0.45 5.97
CA SER A 35 14.06 -0.92 6.44
C SER A 35 12.61 -1.39 6.39
N VAL A 36 12.41 -2.64 5.99
CA VAL A 36 11.10 -3.31 5.99
C VAL A 36 11.25 -4.62 6.74
N ASP A 37 10.45 -4.78 7.79
CA ASP A 37 10.33 -6.02 8.55
C ASP A 37 8.88 -6.51 8.53
N PHE A 38 8.68 -7.80 8.81
CA PHE A 38 7.37 -8.43 8.96
C PHE A 38 7.50 -9.69 9.83
N ARG A 39 6.43 -10.05 10.52
CA ARG A 39 6.39 -11.26 11.35
C ARG A 39 6.31 -12.52 10.50
N ASP A 40 5.30 -12.59 9.63
CA ASP A 40 5.01 -13.77 8.83
C ASP A 40 4.75 -13.39 7.37
N ALA A 41 5.07 -14.30 6.45
CA ALA A 41 4.67 -14.20 5.06
C ALA A 41 4.09 -15.55 4.59
N VAL A 42 2.93 -15.52 3.95
CA VAL A 42 2.25 -16.72 3.44
C VAL A 42 1.85 -16.53 2.00
N LEU A 43 2.13 -17.54 1.19
CA LEU A 43 1.65 -17.63 -0.18
C LEU A 43 0.27 -18.28 -0.18
N ILE A 44 -0.70 -17.57 -0.74
CA ILE A 44 -2.06 -18.06 -0.91
C ILE A 44 -2.46 -18.03 -2.37
N TRP A 45 -3.43 -18.86 -2.70
CA TRP A 45 -4.22 -18.67 -3.90
C TRP A 45 -5.51 -17.95 -3.51
N GLN A 46 -5.64 -16.69 -3.94
CA GLN A 46 -6.84 -15.91 -3.71
C GLN A 46 -7.84 -16.20 -4.83
N TRP A 47 -9.01 -16.71 -4.44
CA TRP A 47 -10.15 -16.85 -5.33
C TRP A 47 -10.91 -15.52 -5.39
N ASP A 48 -11.38 -15.15 -6.57
CA ASP A 48 -12.25 -13.99 -6.79
C ASP A 48 -13.55 -14.21 -6.02
N ASP A 49 -13.78 -13.40 -4.99
CA ASP A 49 -15.09 -13.19 -4.42
C ASP A 49 -15.60 -11.89 -5.05
N HIS A 50 -16.54 -12.04 -5.99
CA HIS A 50 -17.12 -11.02 -6.88
C HIS A 50 -17.75 -9.79 -6.17
N GLN A 51 -17.49 -9.59 -4.88
CA GLN A 51 -18.08 -8.58 -4.00
C GLN A 51 -17.20 -7.36 -3.74
N THR A 52 -15.95 -7.30 -4.22
CA THR A 52 -15.09 -6.12 -4.02
C THR A 52 -14.43 -5.65 -5.31
N PHE A 53 -14.41 -4.32 -5.54
CA PHE A 53 -13.79 -3.63 -6.69
C PHE A 53 -12.27 -3.85 -6.86
N ALA A 54 -11.66 -4.84 -6.19
CA ALA A 54 -10.23 -4.89 -5.97
C ALA A 54 -9.56 -6.27 -5.97
N ARG A 55 -10.26 -7.34 -6.34
CA ARG A 55 -9.70 -8.70 -6.23
C ARG A 55 -9.93 -9.45 -7.53
N SER A 56 -8.87 -9.70 -8.30
CA SER A 56 -8.91 -10.75 -9.33
C SER A 56 -8.29 -12.04 -8.79
N SER A 57 -8.73 -13.19 -9.30
CA SER A 57 -8.18 -14.48 -8.86
C SER A 57 -6.69 -14.57 -9.18
N GLY A 58 -5.88 -15.06 -8.25
CA GLY A 58 -4.46 -15.27 -8.50
C GLY A 58 -3.62 -15.59 -7.28
N LEU A 59 -2.32 -15.80 -7.54
CA LEU A 59 -1.32 -16.02 -6.52
C LEU A 59 -1.03 -14.71 -5.79
N GLN A 60 -1.11 -14.74 -4.46
CA GLN A 60 -0.90 -13.58 -3.61
C GLN A 60 0.00 -13.96 -2.43
N VAL A 61 0.87 -13.04 -2.02
CA VAL A 61 1.59 -13.15 -0.75
C VAL A 61 0.89 -12.25 0.26
N ILE A 62 0.51 -12.81 1.40
CA ILE A 62 0.04 -12.05 2.55
C ILE A 62 1.20 -11.90 3.52
N PHE A 63 1.47 -10.67 3.92
CA PHE A 63 2.44 -10.30 4.93
C PHE A 63 1.68 -9.82 6.17
N TYR A 64 2.11 -10.28 7.34
CA TYR A 64 1.51 -9.91 8.62
C TYR A 64 2.46 -9.07 9.46
N GLU A 65 1.91 -8.05 10.10
CA GLU A 65 2.62 -7.14 11.01
C GLU A 65 3.86 -6.55 10.37
N ILE A 66 3.65 -5.85 9.25
CA ILE A 66 4.74 -5.18 8.55
C ILE A 66 5.11 -3.90 9.29
N GLU A 67 6.40 -3.72 9.48
CA GLU A 67 7.00 -2.51 10.01
C GLU A 67 7.90 -1.89 8.93
N ILE A 68 7.62 -0.63 8.57
CA ILE A 68 8.45 0.15 7.65
C ILE A 68 9.06 1.29 8.45
N ILE A 69 10.39 1.34 8.47
CA ILE A 69 11.16 2.37 9.16
C ILE A 69 11.97 3.13 8.11
N ASN A 70 11.79 4.45 8.07
CA ASN A 70 12.69 5.34 7.34
C ASN A 70 13.62 6.03 8.34
N SER A 71 14.92 5.68 8.29
CA SER A 71 15.93 6.20 9.20
C SER A 71 16.27 7.68 8.98
N GLU A 72 15.92 8.23 7.81
CA GLU A 72 16.17 9.64 7.47
C GLU A 72 15.09 10.57 8.03
N THR A 73 13.84 10.13 8.05
CA THR A 73 12.69 10.97 8.42
C THR A 73 12.09 10.61 9.79
N GLU A 74 12.73 9.72 10.55
CA GLU A 74 12.22 9.11 11.80
C GLU A 74 10.80 8.53 11.64
N PHE A 75 10.41 8.18 10.42
CA PHE A 75 9.05 7.74 10.10
C PHE A 75 8.95 6.24 10.33
N THR A 76 7.95 5.82 11.11
CA THR A 76 7.62 4.41 11.34
C THR A 76 6.17 4.18 10.94
N LEU A 77 5.94 3.16 10.11
CA LEU A 77 4.61 2.74 9.68
C LEU A 77 4.40 1.26 10.01
N ASN A 78 3.37 1.00 10.81
CA ASN A 78 2.94 -0.34 11.15
C ASN A 78 1.68 -0.69 10.36
N ILE A 79 1.75 -1.78 9.62
CA ILE A 79 0.67 -2.26 8.78
C ILE A 79 0.28 -3.67 9.23
N PRO A 80 -0.94 -3.88 9.75
CA PRO A 80 -1.34 -5.19 10.27
C PRO A 80 -1.30 -6.30 9.23
N GLU A 81 -1.81 -6.03 8.04
CA GLU A 81 -1.83 -7.00 6.95
C GLU A 81 -1.63 -6.32 5.59
N VAL A 82 -0.76 -6.89 4.76
CA VAL A 82 -0.62 -6.52 3.35
C VAL A 82 -0.70 -7.74 2.48
N GLY A 83 -1.66 -7.76 1.58
CA GLY A 83 -1.71 -8.69 0.46
C GLY A 83 -1.07 -8.08 -0.78
N ALA A 84 -0.09 -8.76 -1.37
CA ALA A 84 0.57 -8.30 -2.59
C ALA A 84 0.56 -9.39 -3.67
N ARG A 85 0.23 -8.98 -4.89
CA ARG A 85 0.39 -9.81 -6.09
C ARG A 85 1.59 -9.35 -6.87
N PHE A 86 2.26 -10.29 -7.54
CA PHE A 86 3.50 -10.02 -8.25
C PHE A 86 3.45 -10.47 -9.70
N SER A 87 4.12 -9.72 -10.57
CA SER A 87 4.27 -10.07 -11.97
C SER A 87 5.24 -11.25 -12.12
N GLY A 88 4.72 -12.41 -12.53
CA GLY A 88 5.54 -13.60 -12.78
C GLY A 88 6.61 -13.37 -13.86
N LEU A 89 6.31 -12.61 -14.91
CA LEU A 89 7.29 -12.24 -15.95
C LEU A 89 8.43 -11.37 -15.42
N ALA A 90 8.14 -10.46 -14.48
CA ALA A 90 9.17 -9.66 -13.81
C ALA A 90 10.02 -10.53 -12.88
N MET A 91 9.40 -11.45 -12.15
CA MET A 91 10.10 -12.38 -11.26
C MET A 91 11.07 -13.30 -12.01
N LEU A 92 10.71 -13.75 -13.22
CA LEU A 92 11.64 -14.50 -14.09
C LEU A 92 12.89 -13.70 -14.47
N ARG A 93 12.83 -12.38 -14.40
CA ARG A 93 13.95 -11.46 -14.60
C ARG A 93 14.65 -11.07 -13.29
N GLY A 94 14.31 -11.71 -12.18
CA GLY A 94 14.84 -11.40 -10.85
C GLY A 94 14.24 -10.15 -10.20
N LEU A 95 13.13 -9.62 -10.73
CA LEU A 95 12.48 -8.42 -10.21
C LEU A 95 11.19 -8.79 -9.46
N LEU A 96 11.15 -8.50 -8.15
CA LEU A 96 9.92 -8.61 -7.36
C LEU A 96 9.04 -7.38 -7.64
N ALA A 97 8.17 -7.47 -8.64
CA ALA A 97 7.36 -6.35 -9.10
C ALA A 97 5.89 -6.51 -8.69
N PRO A 98 5.40 -5.75 -7.69
CA PRO A 98 4.01 -5.85 -7.27
C PRO A 98 3.09 -5.27 -8.34
N THR A 99 2.01 -5.99 -8.65
CA THR A 99 0.96 -5.52 -9.55
C THR A 99 -0.21 -4.93 -8.78
N ASP A 100 -0.49 -5.47 -7.60
CA ASP A 100 -1.62 -5.08 -6.77
C ASP A 100 -1.24 -5.21 -5.31
N VAL A 101 -1.64 -4.22 -4.52
CA VAL A 101 -1.37 -4.16 -3.09
C VAL A 101 -2.67 -3.86 -2.36
N SER A 102 -3.04 -4.71 -1.42
CA SER A 102 -4.16 -4.51 -0.51
C SER A 102 -3.65 -4.40 0.91
N ILE A 103 -3.91 -3.28 1.57
CA ILE A 103 -3.59 -3.05 2.97
C ILE A 103 -4.88 -3.23 3.77
N SER A 104 -4.85 -4.05 4.83
CA SER A 104 -6.00 -4.28 5.70
C SER A 104 -5.72 -3.93 7.16
N GLY A 105 -6.76 -3.46 7.85
CA GLY A 105 -6.75 -3.23 9.30
C GLY A 105 -6.02 -1.95 9.74
N LEU A 106 -5.70 -1.04 8.82
CA LEU A 106 -5.01 0.21 9.13
C LEU A 106 -5.87 1.10 10.05
N SER A 107 -5.26 1.77 11.02
CA SER A 107 -5.91 2.81 11.84
C SER A 107 -5.32 4.17 11.51
N ILE A 108 -6.18 5.11 11.11
CA ILE A 108 -5.83 6.49 10.81
C ILE A 108 -6.53 7.38 11.82
N ASP A 109 -5.75 8.07 12.64
CA ASP A 109 -6.24 9.07 13.58
C ASP A 109 -5.77 10.44 13.11
N TYR A 110 -6.74 11.33 12.82
CA TYR A 110 -6.46 12.67 12.33
C TYR A 110 -7.19 13.72 13.16
N THR A 111 -6.47 14.77 13.53
CA THR A 111 -7.02 15.90 14.29
C THR A 111 -7.24 17.07 13.34
N LEU A 112 -8.48 17.51 13.20
CA LEU A 112 -8.85 18.69 12.44
C LEU A 112 -8.53 19.92 13.30
N GLY A 113 -7.55 20.69 12.84
CA GLY A 113 -7.18 21.96 13.48
C GLY A 113 -8.24 23.05 13.25
N PRO A 114 -8.18 24.15 14.02
CA PRO A 114 -9.12 25.27 13.88
C PRO A 114 -9.15 25.84 12.45
N ASP A 115 -8.00 25.84 11.77
CA ASP A 115 -7.81 26.34 10.40
C ASP A 115 -8.75 25.70 9.37
N VAL A 116 -9.19 24.46 9.61
CA VAL A 116 -10.12 23.75 8.71
C VAL A 116 -11.46 24.48 8.61
N TRP A 117 -11.89 25.12 9.69
CA TRP A 117 -13.16 25.84 9.78
C TRP A 117 -13.02 27.33 9.43
N GLU A 118 -11.81 27.86 9.50
CA GLU A 118 -11.47 29.25 9.14
C GLU A 118 -11.20 29.43 7.64
N SER A 119 -11.45 28.39 6.82
CA SER A 119 -11.15 28.39 5.39
C SER A 119 -11.86 29.55 4.67
N THR A 120 -11.10 30.63 4.50
CA THR A 120 -11.38 31.78 3.63
C THR A 120 -10.83 31.55 2.22
N ASP A 121 -10.36 30.33 1.97
CA ASP A 121 -9.77 29.90 0.72
C ASP A 121 -10.90 29.65 -0.31
N ASP A 122 -11.12 30.69 -1.11
CA ASP A 122 -12.09 30.79 -2.21
C ASP A 122 -11.65 30.04 -3.48
N ARG A 123 -10.44 29.47 -3.47
CA ARG A 123 -9.96 28.61 -4.55
C ARG A 123 -10.90 27.45 -4.82
N THR A 124 -11.06 27.14 -6.09
CA THR A 124 -11.78 25.96 -6.56
C THR A 124 -11.14 24.68 -6.04
N PHE A 125 -11.92 23.59 -6.00
CA PHE A 125 -11.40 22.26 -5.64
C PHE A 125 -10.14 21.88 -6.45
N MET A 126 -10.11 22.22 -7.74
CA MET A 126 -8.99 21.92 -8.62
C MET A 126 -7.70 22.67 -8.23
N GLU A 127 -7.81 23.94 -7.85
CA GLU A 127 -6.67 24.74 -7.40
C GLU A 127 -6.14 24.26 -6.04
N LYS A 128 -7.05 23.84 -5.13
CA LYS A 128 -6.65 23.22 -3.85
C LYS A 128 -5.96 21.87 -4.09
N LEU A 129 -6.49 21.07 -5.02
CA LEU A 129 -5.88 19.80 -5.41
C LEU A 129 -4.50 20.02 -6.04
N GLU A 130 -4.35 20.99 -6.94
CA GLU A 130 -3.06 21.31 -7.55
C GLU A 130 -2.03 21.77 -6.51
N SER A 131 -2.43 22.63 -5.58
CA SER A 131 -1.60 23.06 -4.44
C SER A 131 -1.16 21.86 -3.60
N PHE A 132 -2.08 20.94 -3.28
CA PHE A 132 -1.78 19.72 -2.55
C PHE A 132 -0.79 18.85 -3.33
N ILE A 133 -1.01 18.63 -4.64
CA ILE A 133 -0.09 17.88 -5.50
C ILE A 133 1.30 18.53 -5.56
N GLN A 134 1.40 19.87 -5.57
CA GLN A 134 2.69 20.56 -5.51
C GLN A 134 3.39 20.34 -4.16
N THR A 135 2.67 20.44 -3.05
CA THR A 135 3.19 20.10 -1.72
C THR A 135 3.64 18.64 -1.65
N LEU A 136 2.86 17.73 -2.24
CA LEU A 136 3.22 16.32 -2.36
C LEU A 136 4.53 16.14 -3.12
N LYS A 137 4.68 16.77 -4.30
CA LYS A 137 5.88 16.70 -5.15
C LYS A 137 7.14 17.18 -4.44
N ASN A 138 7.01 18.19 -3.59
CA ASN A 138 8.13 18.78 -2.85
C ASN A 138 8.37 18.14 -1.47
N SER A 139 7.59 17.12 -1.10
CA SER A 139 7.77 16.42 0.17
C SER A 139 8.73 15.24 0.02
N ASN A 140 9.70 15.16 0.93
CA ASN A 140 10.63 14.04 1.05
C ASN A 140 10.10 12.92 1.98
N SER A 141 8.82 12.91 2.31
CA SER A 141 8.27 11.85 3.16
C SER A 141 7.98 10.58 2.36
N LEU A 142 8.32 9.43 2.93
CA LEU A 142 8.16 8.12 2.29
C LEU A 142 6.73 7.81 1.80
N PRO A 143 5.66 8.06 2.57
CA PRO A 143 4.29 7.84 2.10
C PRO A 143 3.95 8.66 0.85
N PHE A 144 4.44 9.91 0.77
CA PHE A 144 4.20 10.79 -0.36
C PHE A 144 5.02 10.37 -1.59
N GLU A 145 6.26 9.91 -1.41
CA GLU A 145 7.03 9.35 -2.52
C GLU A 145 6.40 8.07 -3.08
N MET A 146 5.85 7.20 -2.23
CA MET A 146 5.11 6.02 -2.66
C MET A 146 3.84 6.41 -3.42
N ALA A 147 3.11 7.42 -2.94
CA ALA A 147 1.94 7.97 -3.63
C ALA A 147 2.32 8.59 -4.98
N GLN A 148 3.43 9.35 -5.06
CA GLN A 148 3.93 9.89 -6.33
C GLN A 148 4.33 8.78 -7.30
N GLN A 149 4.97 7.70 -6.82
CA GLN A 149 5.27 6.55 -7.65
C GLN A 149 3.98 5.94 -8.20
N LEU A 150 2.93 5.79 -7.39
CA LEU A 150 1.63 5.31 -7.85
C LEU A 150 1.02 6.21 -8.93
N LEU A 151 1.12 7.54 -8.78
CA LEU A 151 0.57 8.53 -9.70
C LEU A 151 1.44 8.79 -10.95
N SER A 152 2.62 8.17 -11.04
CA SER A 152 3.51 8.33 -12.19
C SER A 152 3.17 7.33 -13.31
N PRO A 153 3.41 7.68 -14.59
CA PRO A 153 3.23 6.75 -15.70
C PRO A 153 4.03 5.45 -15.49
N PRO A 154 3.48 4.30 -15.92
CA PRO A 154 4.12 3.00 -15.69
C PRO A 154 5.46 2.90 -16.41
N LYS A 155 6.51 2.51 -15.68
CA LYS A 155 7.87 2.29 -16.20
C LYS A 155 8.28 0.84 -16.01
N SER A 156 8.37 0.08 -17.10
CA SER A 156 8.70 -1.36 -17.08
C SER A 156 10.10 -1.70 -16.54
N SER A 157 10.97 -0.70 -16.41
CA SER A 157 12.32 -0.81 -15.84
C SER A 157 12.38 -0.73 -14.31
N VAL A 158 11.27 -0.39 -13.63
CA VAL A 158 11.21 -0.21 -12.17
C VAL A 158 10.07 -1.05 -11.58
N ALA A 159 10.28 -1.67 -10.41
CA ALA A 159 9.28 -2.51 -9.75
C ALA A 159 7.93 -1.78 -9.57
N ALA A 160 7.95 -0.52 -9.13
CA ALA A 160 6.76 0.33 -8.96
C ALA A 160 6.00 0.63 -10.28
N GLY A 161 6.63 0.42 -11.43
CA GLY A 161 5.98 0.60 -12.73
C GLY A 161 4.97 -0.49 -13.09
N TYR A 162 5.02 -1.64 -12.40
CA TYR A 162 4.06 -2.74 -12.57
C TYR A 162 2.82 -2.59 -11.69
N LEU A 163 2.85 -1.67 -10.72
CA LEU A 163 1.75 -1.45 -9.78
C LEU A 163 0.56 -0.81 -10.50
N HIS A 164 -0.56 -1.50 -10.52
CA HIS A 164 -1.81 -1.07 -11.13
C HIS A 164 -2.87 -0.67 -10.10
N GLN A 165 -2.83 -1.26 -8.92
CA GLN A 165 -3.85 -1.05 -7.92
C GLN A 165 -3.29 -1.02 -6.51
N ILE A 166 -3.76 -0.06 -5.72
CA ILE A 166 -3.65 -0.06 -4.26
C ILE A 166 -5.05 -0.05 -3.67
N SER A 167 -5.29 -0.83 -2.63
CA SER A 167 -6.55 -0.81 -1.90
C SER A 167 -6.31 -0.77 -0.40
N LEU A 168 -7.06 0.07 0.30
CA LEU A 168 -7.15 0.10 1.75
C LEU A 168 -8.49 -0.55 2.12
N LEU A 169 -8.43 -1.54 2.98
CA LEU A 169 -9.56 -2.39 3.37
C LEU A 169 -9.68 -2.38 4.88
N ASP A 170 -10.93 -2.37 5.38
CA ASP A 170 -11.20 -2.40 6.82
C ASP A 170 -10.41 -1.33 7.60
N THR A 171 -10.19 -0.17 6.97
CA THR A 171 -9.42 0.92 7.55
C THR A 171 -10.30 1.68 8.54
N LYS A 172 -9.87 1.74 9.79
CA LYS A 172 -10.51 2.57 10.80
C LYS A 172 -10.01 4.00 10.67
N ILE A 173 -10.92 4.94 10.46
CA ILE A 173 -10.59 6.37 10.42
C ILE A 173 -11.28 7.06 11.60
N THR A 174 -10.50 7.71 12.46
CA THR A 174 -10.99 8.57 13.53
C THR A 174 -10.62 10.00 13.22
N LEU A 175 -11.62 10.86 13.05
CA LEU A 175 -11.44 12.29 12.91
C LEU A 175 -11.82 12.97 14.22
N THR A 176 -10.93 13.75 14.81
CA THR A 176 -11.21 14.54 16.02
C THR A 176 -11.18 16.03 15.66
N ASP A 177 -12.29 16.72 15.84
CA ASP A 177 -12.33 18.18 15.72
C ASP A 177 -11.78 18.81 16.99
N GLN A 178 -10.68 19.57 16.86
CA GLN A 178 -10.04 20.22 17.99
C GLN A 178 -10.92 21.33 18.59
N LEU A 179 -11.74 22.01 17.78
CA LEU A 179 -12.57 23.12 18.25
C LEU A 179 -13.78 22.64 19.05
N SER A 180 -14.56 21.71 18.47
CA SER A 180 -15.78 21.22 19.11
C SER A 180 -15.55 20.00 20.01
N GLY A 181 -14.39 19.35 19.94
CA GLY A 181 -14.09 18.09 20.62
C GLY A 181 -14.86 16.89 20.05
N GLN A 182 -15.61 17.07 18.96
CA GLN A 182 -16.37 16.00 18.33
C GLN A 182 -15.44 14.96 17.70
N LYS A 183 -15.88 13.70 17.75
CA LYS A 183 -15.17 12.57 17.15
C LYS A 183 -16.07 11.88 16.14
N TRP A 184 -15.60 11.80 14.90
CA TRP A 184 -16.23 11.02 13.84
C TRP A 184 -15.43 9.75 13.61
N GLN A 185 -16.12 8.63 13.53
CA GLN A 185 -15.50 7.32 13.36
C GLN A 185 -16.07 6.64 12.12
N ILE A 186 -15.17 6.22 11.24
CA ILE A 186 -15.47 5.37 10.09
C ILE A 186 -14.80 4.03 10.40
N PRO A 187 -15.56 3.03 10.91
CA PRO A 187 -14.96 1.81 11.47
C PRO A 187 -14.38 0.85 10.43
N ALA A 188 -14.86 0.91 9.18
CA ALA A 188 -14.44 0.04 8.09
C ALA A 188 -14.49 0.78 6.75
N ALA A 189 -13.53 1.67 6.53
CA ALA A 189 -13.38 2.37 5.26
C ALA A 189 -12.76 1.44 4.21
N GLN A 190 -13.25 1.56 2.97
CA GLN A 190 -12.67 0.91 1.80
C GLN A 190 -12.29 1.99 0.78
N LEU A 191 -11.04 1.98 0.35
CA LEU A 191 -10.50 2.95 -0.60
C LEU A 191 -9.74 2.17 -1.67
N GLY A 192 -10.05 2.41 -2.93
CA GLY A 192 -9.34 1.81 -4.07
C GLY A 192 -8.73 2.88 -4.94
N LEU A 193 -7.44 2.76 -5.24
CA LEU A 193 -6.76 3.57 -6.24
C LEU A 193 -6.32 2.66 -7.37
N GLN A 194 -6.75 3.00 -8.59
CA GLN A 194 -6.38 2.28 -9.79
C GLN A 194 -5.61 3.22 -10.71
N ARG A 195 -4.39 2.81 -11.08
CA ARG A 195 -3.53 3.53 -12.01
C ARG A 195 -4.11 3.42 -13.43
N THR A 196 -4.16 4.54 -14.13
CA THR A 196 -4.56 4.59 -15.54
C THR A 196 -3.33 4.60 -16.47
N GLU A 197 -3.53 4.54 -17.79
CA GLU A 197 -2.41 4.62 -18.74
C GLU A 197 -1.60 5.93 -18.61
N SER A 198 -2.24 7.02 -18.17
CA SER A 198 -1.60 8.32 -17.95
C SER A 198 -0.97 8.50 -16.56
N GLY A 199 -1.15 7.54 -15.65
CA GLY A 199 -1.00 7.74 -14.20
C GLY A 199 -2.35 7.74 -13.52
#